data_AF-A0A952YKX2-F1
#
_entry.id   AF-A0A952YKX2-F1
#
_cell.length_a   1.000
_cell.length_b   1.000
_cell.length_c   1.000
_cell.angle_alpha   90.00
_cell.angle_beta   90.00
_cell.angle_gamma   90.00
#
_symmetry.space_group_name_H-M   'P 1'
#
loop_
_entity.id
_entity.type
_entity.pdbx_description
1 polymer ?
#
loop_
_entity_poly.entity_id
_entity_poly.type
_entity_poly.pdbx_seq_one_letter_code
_entity_poly.pdbx_strand_id
1 'polypeptide(L)'
;MPNDVSLTLLTQARFALEAKDVDAAVAGFLRAAGLLSAQGLLADAQEARLAASAALVGHDTQRAEALWLGLCRLVPASGAAAAQRGLLGARIALDLGHLSDALQRLEHASEGALDVRDPMAYLACASQAAAVHVQLGERVLAYGRLATAWVTLSDLIGAEAAARWVRPLMVELRAGLGEAEFNRVKQRYEAGRRGDAGNAG
;
A
#
# COMPACT_ATOMS: atom_id res chain seq x y z
N MET A 1 -1.03 20.73 21.42
CA MET A 1 0.31 20.24 21.78
C MET A 1 0.12 18.84 22.34
N PRO A 2 0.65 17.79 21.68
CA PRO A 2 0.58 16.44 22.24
C PRO A 2 1.27 16.44 23.61
N ASN A 3 0.63 15.84 24.60
CA ASN A 3 1.17 15.75 25.95
C ASN A 3 2.52 14.98 25.94
N ASP A 4 3.49 15.43 26.74
CA ASP A 4 4.82 14.82 26.90
C ASP A 4 4.73 13.30 27.15
N VAL A 5 3.66 12.85 27.81
CA VAL A 5 3.40 11.42 28.08
C VAL A 5 3.17 10.61 26.80
N SER A 6 2.37 11.11 25.85
CA SER A 6 2.13 10.40 24.58
C SER A 6 3.39 10.31 23.72
N LEU A 7 4.19 11.38 23.67
CA LEU A 7 5.48 11.38 22.97
C LEU A 7 6.48 10.42 23.63
N THR A 8 6.53 10.41 24.96
CA THR A 8 7.37 9.47 25.72
C THR A 8 7.00 8.02 25.41
N LEU A 9 5.71 7.69 25.37
CA LEU A 9 5.24 6.34 25.03
C LEU A 9 5.59 5.93 23.60
N LEU A 10 5.47 6.84 22.63
CA LEU A 10 5.87 6.57 21.24
C LEU A 10 7.37 6.29 21.15
N THR A 11 8.20 7.07 21.84
CA THR A 11 9.65 6.87 21.88
C THR A 11 10.01 5.54 22.54
N GLN A 12 9.39 5.21 23.68
CA GLN A 12 9.60 3.92 24.35
C GLN A 12 9.16 2.73 23.48
N ALA A 13 8.02 2.85 22.79
CA ALA A 13 7.54 1.82 21.88
C ALA A 13 8.52 1.56 20.72
N ARG A 14 9.12 2.63 20.17
CA ARG A 14 10.15 2.52 19.12
C ARG A 14 11.41 1.83 19.64
N PHE A 15 11.89 2.20 20.83
CA PHE A 15 13.03 1.51 21.46
C PHE A 15 12.75 0.04 21.75
N ALA A 16 11.55 -0.31 22.20
CA ALA A 16 11.16 -1.69 22.38
C ALA A 16 11.18 -2.48 21.05
N LEU A 17 10.73 -1.85 19.97
CA LEU A 17 10.77 -2.46 18.64
C LEU A 17 12.21 -2.69 18.16
N GLU A 18 13.11 -1.73 18.36
CA GLU A 18 14.55 -1.87 18.08
C GLU A 18 15.20 -2.98 18.91
N ALA A 19 14.78 -3.13 20.16
CA ALA A 19 15.18 -4.23 21.05
C ALA A 19 14.50 -5.57 20.73
N LYS A 20 13.66 -5.64 19.69
CA LYS A 20 12.85 -6.80 19.28
C LYS A 20 11.84 -7.28 20.34
N ASP A 21 11.49 -6.42 21.29
CA ASP A 21 10.37 -6.63 22.22
C ASP A 21 9.08 -6.12 21.57
N VAL A 22 8.52 -6.95 20.68
CA VAL A 22 7.35 -6.61 19.87
C VAL A 22 6.12 -6.37 20.74
N ASP A 23 5.92 -7.14 21.80
CA ASP A 23 4.77 -7.00 22.68
C ASP A 23 4.80 -5.66 23.44
N ALA A 24 5.96 -5.28 23.99
CA ALA A 24 6.12 -4.00 24.64
C ALA A 24 5.94 -2.83 23.65
N ALA A 25 6.46 -2.96 22.43
CA ALA A 25 6.28 -1.97 21.38
C ALA A 25 4.80 -1.76 21.02
N VAL A 26 4.07 -2.84 20.75
CA VAL A 26 2.64 -2.82 20.42
C VAL A 26 1.83 -2.21 21.57
N ALA A 27 2.09 -2.63 22.81
CA ALA A 27 1.41 -2.08 23.97
C ALA A 27 1.68 -0.57 24.13
N GLY A 28 2.92 -0.13 23.91
CA GLY A 28 3.29 1.29 23.96
C GLY A 28 2.57 2.11 22.89
N PHE A 29 2.56 1.66 21.63
CA PHE A 29 1.86 2.33 20.55
C PHE A 29 0.35 2.42 20.79
N LEU A 30 -0.29 1.35 21.25
CA LEU A 30 -1.74 1.36 21.53
C LEU A 30 -2.10 2.27 22.71
N ARG A 31 -1.26 2.32 23.76
CA ARG A 31 -1.43 3.26 24.87
C ARG A 31 -1.30 4.71 24.41
N ALA A 32 -0.28 5.02 23.60
CA ALA A 32 -0.11 6.34 23.02
C ALA A 32 -1.33 6.73 22.16
N ALA A 33 -1.81 5.81 21.31
CA ALA A 33 -3.00 6.03 20.49
C ALA A 33 -4.25 6.36 21.32
N GLY A 34 -4.44 5.67 22.45
CA GLY A 34 -5.54 5.95 23.37
C GLY A 34 -5.49 7.37 23.94
N LEU A 35 -4.31 7.81 24.40
CA LEU A 35 -4.11 9.17 24.93
C LEU A 35 -4.29 10.25 23.86
N LEU A 36 -3.75 10.04 22.66
CA LEU A 36 -3.90 10.97 21.54
C LEU A 36 -5.36 11.10 21.12
N SER A 37 -6.09 9.98 21.06
CA SER A 37 -7.52 9.97 20.76
C SER A 37 -8.33 10.74 21.81
N ALA A 38 -8.02 10.57 23.10
CA ALA A 38 -8.68 11.31 24.18
C ALA A 38 -8.40 12.82 24.15
N GLN A 39 -7.29 13.23 23.53
CA GLN A 39 -6.92 14.63 23.30
C GLN A 39 -7.51 15.22 22.00
N GLY A 40 -8.28 14.44 21.23
CA GLY A 40 -8.80 14.85 19.93
C GLY A 40 -7.76 14.85 18.80
N LEU A 41 -6.56 14.33 19.05
CA LEU A 41 -5.47 14.21 18.06
C LEU A 41 -5.66 12.93 17.24
N LEU A 42 -6.71 12.93 16.40
CA LEU A 42 -7.16 11.71 15.70
C LEU A 42 -6.15 11.20 14.67
N ALA A 43 -5.44 12.09 13.95
CA ALA A 43 -4.43 11.70 12.97
C ALA A 43 -3.27 10.96 13.63
N ASP A 44 -2.68 11.55 14.68
CA ASP A 44 -1.58 10.94 15.45
C ASP A 44 -2.03 9.61 16.10
N ALA A 45 -3.28 9.55 16.57
CA ALA A 45 -3.85 8.33 17.13
C ALA A 45 -4.03 7.22 16.08
N GLN A 46 -4.29 7.56 14.82
CA GLN A 46 -4.35 6.59 13.72
C GLN A 46 -2.95 6.13 13.34
N GLU A 47 -1.97 7.04 13.27
CA GLU A 47 -0.58 6.70 12.99
C GLU A 47 -0.01 5.75 14.05
N ALA A 48 -0.26 6.01 15.33
CA ALA A 48 0.16 5.13 16.41
C ALA A 48 -0.49 3.73 16.32
N ARG A 49 -1.77 3.63 15.94
CA ARG A 49 -2.42 2.32 15.70
C ARG A 49 -1.84 1.60 14.49
N LEU A 50 -1.52 2.34 13.43
CA LEU A 50 -0.86 1.79 12.26
C LEU A 50 0.52 1.23 12.59
N ALA A 51 1.31 1.95 13.39
CA ALA A 51 2.61 1.49 13.90
C ALA A 51 2.48 0.23 14.76
N ALA A 52 1.46 0.14 15.62
CA ALA A 52 1.17 -1.07 16.39
C ALA A 52 0.88 -2.29 15.51
N SER A 53 0.08 -2.12 14.45
CA SER A 53 -0.20 -3.19 13.48
C SER A 53 1.07 -3.57 12.69
N ALA A 54 1.85 -2.57 12.24
CA ALA A 54 3.09 -2.80 11.50
C ALA A 54 4.15 -3.55 12.31
N ALA A 55 4.27 -3.28 13.62
CA ALA A 55 5.20 -3.97 14.51
C ALA A 55 4.95 -5.49 14.60
N LEU A 56 3.72 -5.95 14.33
CA LEU A 56 3.35 -7.36 14.36
C LEU A 56 3.58 -8.09 13.04
N VAL A 57 3.79 -7.36 11.93
CA VAL A 57 4.03 -7.98 10.62
C VAL A 57 5.31 -8.81 10.68
N GLY A 58 5.23 -10.08 10.25
CA GLY A 58 6.32 -11.04 10.32
C GLY A 58 6.54 -11.70 11.69
N HIS A 59 5.80 -11.28 12.72
CA HIS A 59 5.82 -11.89 14.05
C HIS A 59 4.51 -12.61 14.39
N ASP A 60 3.39 -11.93 14.21
CA ASP A 60 2.04 -12.44 14.42
C ASP A 60 1.07 -11.72 13.47
N THR A 61 1.02 -12.23 12.23
CA THR A 61 0.23 -11.64 11.14
C THR A 61 -1.27 -11.65 11.43
N GLN A 62 -1.77 -12.65 12.18
CA GLN A 62 -3.19 -12.70 12.57
C GLN A 62 -3.55 -11.57 13.54
N ARG A 63 -2.70 -11.31 14.52
CA ARG A 63 -2.89 -10.16 15.43
C ARG A 63 -2.70 -8.83 14.71
N ALA A 64 -1.76 -8.75 13.75
CA ALA A 64 -1.58 -7.57 12.90
C ALA A 64 -2.87 -7.22 12.13
N GLU A 65 -3.51 -8.23 11.54
CA GLU A 65 -4.79 -8.12 10.82
C GLU A 65 -5.92 -7.65 11.74
N ALA A 66 -6.04 -8.23 12.94
CA ALA A 66 -7.07 -7.82 13.90
C ALA A 66 -6.94 -6.34 14.31
N LEU A 67 -5.71 -5.85 14.54
CA LEU A 67 -5.47 -4.43 14.82
C LEU A 67 -5.75 -3.55 13.60
N TRP A 68 -5.35 -3.98 12.41
CA TRP A 68 -5.58 -3.26 11.16
C TRP A 68 -7.08 -3.11 10.84
N LEU A 69 -7.87 -4.19 11.00
CA LEU A 69 -9.32 -4.15 10.84
C LEU A 69 -9.99 -3.18 11.83
N GLY A 70 -9.46 -3.09 13.05
CA GLY A 70 -9.89 -2.08 14.03
C GLY A 70 -9.66 -0.65 13.53
N LEU A 71 -8.52 -0.39 12.89
CA LEU A 71 -8.20 0.90 12.26
C LEU A 71 -9.09 1.21 11.05
N CYS A 72 -9.47 0.21 10.24
CA CYS A 72 -10.34 0.40 9.08
C CYS A 72 -11.76 0.85 9.41
N ARG A 73 -12.20 0.69 10.66
CA ARG A 73 -13.49 1.24 11.13
C ARG A 73 -13.48 2.76 11.31
N LEU A 74 -12.30 3.38 11.28
CA LEU A 74 -12.12 4.82 11.40
C LEU A 74 -11.99 5.46 10.01
N VAL A 75 -12.59 6.62 9.79
CA VAL A 75 -12.36 7.42 8.58
C VAL A 75 -10.87 7.83 8.54
N PRO A 76 -10.14 7.61 7.43
CA PRO A 76 -8.77 8.07 7.31
C PRO A 76 -8.64 9.58 7.54
N ALA A 77 -7.61 10.00 8.27
CA ALA A 77 -7.36 11.42 8.52
C ALA A 77 -6.97 12.21 7.25
N SER A 78 -6.45 11.54 6.23
CA SER A 78 -6.05 12.10 4.94
C SER A 78 -5.90 11.01 3.89
N GLY A 79 -5.76 11.39 2.61
CA GLY A 79 -5.40 10.46 1.54
C GLY A 79 -4.05 9.77 1.78
N ALA A 80 -3.07 10.46 2.36
CA ALA A 80 -1.80 9.86 2.78
C ALA A 80 -2.00 8.77 3.85
N ALA A 81 -2.86 9.02 4.85
CA ALA A 81 -3.21 8.02 5.86
C ALA A 81 -3.97 6.83 5.25
N ALA A 82 -4.84 7.06 4.26
CA ALA A 82 -5.51 6.00 3.51
C ALA A 82 -4.51 5.15 2.72
N ALA A 83 -3.56 5.78 2.03
CA ALA A 83 -2.49 5.11 1.28
C ALA A 83 -1.63 4.21 2.18
N GLN A 84 -1.12 4.75 3.29
CA GLN A 84 -0.32 3.97 4.25
C GLN A 84 -1.11 2.81 4.86
N ARG A 85 -2.38 3.04 5.22
CA ARG A 85 -3.27 2.01 5.75
C ARG A 85 -3.49 0.89 4.73
N GLY A 86 -3.80 1.22 3.49
CA GLY A 86 -4.05 0.22 2.45
C GLY A 86 -2.78 -0.55 2.07
N LEU A 87 -1.60 0.09 2.02
CA LEU A 87 -0.31 -0.57 1.81
C LEU A 87 0.02 -1.57 2.93
N LEU A 88 -0.11 -1.17 4.20
CA LEU A 88 0.09 -2.10 5.32
C LEU A 88 -0.93 -3.24 5.28
N GLY A 89 -2.21 -2.92 5.02
CA GLY A 89 -3.26 -3.91 4.92
C GLY A 89 -2.99 -4.93 3.81
N ALA A 90 -2.53 -4.47 2.66
CA ALA A 90 -2.14 -5.34 1.56
C ALA A 90 -1.00 -6.26 1.95
N ARG A 91 0.02 -5.74 2.65
CA ARG A 91 1.12 -6.56 3.15
C ARG A 91 0.63 -7.65 4.10
N ILE A 92 -0.24 -7.33 5.04
CA ILE A 92 -0.83 -8.30 5.98
C ILE A 92 -1.63 -9.36 5.22
N ALA A 93 -2.47 -8.95 4.26
CA ALA A 93 -3.25 -9.87 3.43
C ALA A 93 -2.33 -10.81 2.64
N LEU A 94 -1.22 -10.32 2.10
CA LEU A 94 -0.24 -11.14 1.39
C LEU A 94 0.44 -12.16 2.31
N ASP A 95 0.85 -11.73 3.51
CA ASP A 95 1.45 -12.64 4.51
C ASP A 95 0.45 -13.72 5.00
N LEU A 96 -0.87 -13.46 4.88
CA LEU A 96 -1.95 -14.44 5.13
C LEU A 96 -2.36 -15.25 3.89
N GLY A 97 -1.82 -14.96 2.71
CA GLY A 97 -2.19 -15.61 1.45
C GLY A 97 -3.53 -15.15 0.85
N HIS A 98 -4.12 -14.05 1.34
CA HIS A 98 -5.38 -13.49 0.87
C HIS A 98 -5.14 -12.53 -0.31
N LEU A 99 -4.83 -13.08 -1.50
CA LEU A 99 -4.42 -12.29 -2.66
C LEU A 99 -5.49 -11.31 -3.15
N SER A 100 -6.77 -11.70 -3.13
CA SER A 100 -7.89 -10.83 -3.54
C SER A 100 -8.06 -9.65 -2.59
N ASP A 101 -7.96 -9.88 -1.27
CA ASP A 101 -8.02 -8.81 -0.28
C ASP A 101 -6.84 -7.84 -0.43
N ALA A 102 -5.65 -8.36 -0.76
CA ALA A 102 -4.48 -7.52 -1.01
C ALA A 102 -4.72 -6.56 -2.18
N LEU A 103 -5.30 -7.04 -3.29
CA LEU A 103 -5.64 -6.18 -4.43
C LEU A 103 -6.63 -5.08 -4.06
N GLN A 104 -7.69 -5.42 -3.32
CA GLN A 104 -8.67 -4.42 -2.87
C GLN A 104 -8.02 -3.34 -1.99
N ARG A 105 -7.14 -3.75 -1.07
CA ARG A 105 -6.44 -2.83 -0.17
C ARG A 105 -5.44 -1.93 -0.91
N LEU A 106 -4.78 -2.45 -1.95
CA LEU A 106 -3.89 -1.67 -2.83
C LEU A 106 -4.66 -0.68 -3.70
N GLU A 107 -5.89 -1.01 -4.09
CA GLU A 107 -6.75 -0.10 -4.85
C GLU A 107 -7.15 1.12 -4.01
N HIS A 108 -7.67 0.89 -2.80
CA HIS A 108 -7.95 1.99 -1.86
C HIS A 108 -6.69 2.79 -1.51
N ALA A 109 -5.52 2.13 -1.42
CA ALA A 109 -4.26 2.82 -1.18
C ALA A 109 -3.87 3.74 -2.35
N SER A 110 -4.13 3.28 -3.59
CA SER A 110 -3.87 4.04 -4.81
C SER A 110 -4.75 5.28 -4.89
N GLU A 111 -6.03 5.16 -4.55
CA GLU A 111 -6.97 6.28 -4.45
C GLU A 111 -6.46 7.33 -3.46
N GLY A 112 -6.12 6.91 -2.23
CA GLY A 112 -5.57 7.80 -1.22
C GLY A 112 -4.25 8.47 -1.65
N ALA A 113 -3.39 7.77 -2.37
CA ALA A 113 -2.14 8.32 -2.89
C ALA A 113 -2.41 9.40 -3.96
N LEU A 114 -3.39 9.18 -4.84
CA LEU A 114 -3.78 10.17 -5.85
C LEU A 114 -4.45 11.41 -5.25
N ASP A 115 -5.24 11.24 -4.20
CA ASP A 115 -5.90 12.35 -3.48
C ASP A 115 -4.88 13.38 -2.95
N VAL A 116 -3.72 12.91 -2.48
CA VAL A 116 -2.63 13.79 -2.01
C VAL A 116 -1.52 13.98 -3.04
N ARG A 117 -1.71 13.46 -4.27
CA ARG A 117 -0.74 13.48 -5.37
C ARG A 117 0.64 12.95 -4.95
N ASP A 118 0.70 11.87 -4.17
CA ASP A 118 1.93 11.19 -3.76
C ASP A 118 2.33 10.13 -4.83
N PRO A 119 3.31 10.45 -5.69
CA PRO A 119 3.67 9.57 -6.79
C PRO A 119 4.44 8.33 -6.31
N MET A 120 5.09 8.38 -5.14
CA MET A 120 5.84 7.25 -4.59
C MET A 120 4.90 6.21 -3.99
N ALA A 121 3.91 6.66 -3.21
CA ALA A 121 2.88 5.77 -2.68
C ALA A 121 2.08 5.11 -3.82
N TYR A 122 1.72 5.88 -4.85
CA TYR A 122 1.01 5.34 -6.01
C TYR A 122 1.82 4.29 -6.78
N LEU A 123 3.12 4.55 -7.02
CA LEU A 123 4.01 3.57 -7.64
C LEU A 123 4.10 2.29 -6.81
N ALA A 124 4.23 2.41 -5.49
CA ALA A 124 4.30 1.27 -4.57
C ALA A 124 3.02 0.42 -4.60
N CYS A 125 1.85 1.04 -4.76
CA CYS A 125 0.59 0.33 -4.91
C CYS A 125 0.52 -0.41 -6.25
N ALA A 126 0.87 0.27 -7.35
CA ALA A 126 0.82 -0.30 -8.69
C ALA A 126 1.80 -1.46 -8.88
N SER A 127 3.02 -1.36 -8.34
CA SER A 127 4.03 -2.41 -8.44
C SER A 127 3.63 -3.66 -7.65
N GLN A 128 3.11 -3.48 -6.43
CA GLN A 128 2.60 -4.59 -5.61
C GLN A 128 1.37 -5.23 -6.26
N ALA A 129 0.43 -4.44 -6.78
CA ALA A 129 -0.76 -4.98 -7.44
C ALA A 129 -0.38 -5.79 -8.70
N ALA A 130 0.60 -5.30 -9.48
CA ALA A 130 1.12 -6.05 -10.61
C ALA A 130 1.74 -7.39 -10.16
N ALA A 131 2.52 -7.41 -9.09
CA ALA A 131 3.09 -8.63 -8.54
C ALA A 131 2.02 -9.63 -8.07
N VAL A 132 0.94 -9.15 -7.43
CA VAL A 132 -0.18 -10.01 -7.01
C VAL A 132 -0.91 -10.62 -8.20
N HIS A 133 -1.17 -9.84 -9.27
CA HIS A 133 -1.73 -10.38 -10.49
C HIS A 133 -0.82 -11.42 -11.15
N VAL A 134 0.51 -11.28 -11.07
CA VAL A 134 1.43 -12.34 -11.53
C VAL A 134 1.24 -13.62 -10.70
N GLN A 135 1.11 -13.53 -9.38
CA GLN A 135 0.87 -14.69 -8.50
C GLN A 135 -0.45 -15.38 -8.80
N LEU A 136 -1.49 -14.61 -9.16
CA LEU A 136 -2.80 -15.14 -9.58
C LEU A 136 -2.81 -15.71 -11.01
N GLY A 137 -1.71 -15.57 -11.77
CA GLY A 137 -1.65 -15.96 -13.18
C GLY A 137 -2.32 -14.97 -14.14
N GLU A 138 -2.75 -13.80 -13.65
CA GLU A 138 -3.48 -12.75 -14.36
C GLU A 138 -2.53 -11.77 -15.06
N ARG A 139 -1.68 -12.30 -15.95
CA ARG A 139 -0.57 -11.55 -16.57
C ARG A 139 -0.99 -10.28 -17.32
N VAL A 140 -2.17 -10.29 -17.94
CA VAL A 140 -2.77 -9.13 -18.62
C VAL A 140 -3.08 -8.01 -17.64
N LEU A 141 -3.62 -8.34 -16.47
CA LEU A 141 -3.89 -7.37 -15.42
C LEU A 141 -2.59 -6.86 -14.80
N ALA A 142 -1.58 -7.72 -14.61
CA ALA A 142 -0.26 -7.30 -14.15
C ALA A 142 0.38 -6.25 -15.07
N TYR A 143 0.40 -6.51 -16.38
CA TYR A 143 0.87 -5.54 -17.38
C TYR A 143 0.02 -4.26 -17.36
N GLY A 144 -1.31 -4.40 -17.29
CA GLY A 144 -2.24 -3.28 -17.27
C GLY A 144 -2.01 -2.34 -16.08
N ARG A 145 -1.71 -2.86 -14.89
CA ARG A 145 -1.37 -2.04 -13.71
C ARG A 145 -0.12 -1.19 -13.96
N LEU A 146 0.96 -1.77 -14.48
CA LEU A 146 2.19 -1.01 -14.78
C LEU A 146 2.01 -0.03 -15.94
N ALA A 147 1.24 -0.39 -16.96
CA ALA A 147 0.95 0.48 -18.11
C ALA A 147 0.10 1.68 -17.69
N THR A 148 -0.89 1.47 -16.82
CA THR A 148 -1.69 2.55 -16.23
C THR A 148 -0.81 3.43 -15.35
N ALA A 149 0.04 2.83 -14.51
CA ALA A 149 0.96 3.60 -13.67
C ALA A 149 1.92 4.48 -14.46
N TRP A 150 2.40 4.01 -15.62
CA TRP A 150 3.19 4.83 -16.54
C TRP A 150 2.45 6.10 -16.98
N VAL A 151 1.19 5.98 -17.39
CA VAL A 151 0.38 7.14 -17.82
C VAL A 151 0.12 8.08 -16.66
N THR A 152 -0.41 7.56 -15.55
CA THR A 152 -0.75 8.36 -14.37
C THR A 152 0.46 9.08 -13.78
N LEU A 153 1.61 8.42 -13.68
CA LEU A 153 2.83 9.06 -13.18
C LEU A 153 3.41 10.06 -14.18
N SER A 154 3.26 9.83 -15.49
CA SER A 154 3.68 10.81 -16.49
C SER A 154 2.90 12.12 -16.32
N ASP A 155 1.61 12.03 -16.00
CA ASP A 155 0.76 13.20 -15.73
C ASP A 155 1.09 13.89 -14.39
N LEU A 156 1.53 13.13 -13.37
CA LEU A 156 1.84 13.66 -12.05
C LEU A 156 3.24 14.29 -11.94
N ILE A 157 4.26 13.65 -12.50
CA ILE A 157 5.67 14.01 -12.29
C ILE A 157 6.47 14.17 -13.59
N GLY A 158 5.80 14.08 -14.75
CA GLY A 158 6.43 14.16 -16.06
C GLY A 158 6.92 12.80 -16.58
N ALA A 159 6.87 12.64 -17.91
CA ALA A 159 7.14 11.37 -18.58
C ALA A 159 8.56 10.82 -18.33
N GLU A 160 9.57 11.69 -18.25
CA GLU A 160 10.95 11.25 -18.02
C GLU A 160 11.13 10.69 -16.59
N ALA A 161 10.56 11.35 -15.59
CA ALA A 161 10.62 10.88 -14.21
C ALA A 161 9.86 9.56 -14.05
N ALA A 162 8.64 9.47 -14.60
CA ALA A 162 7.86 8.23 -14.64
C ALA A 162 8.65 7.09 -15.32
N ALA A 163 9.52 7.40 -16.29
CA ALA A 163 10.22 6.38 -17.08
C ALA A 163 11.28 5.69 -16.24
N ARG A 164 11.99 6.50 -15.44
CA ARG A 164 13.00 6.00 -14.51
C ARG A 164 12.40 5.06 -13.47
N TRP A 165 11.13 5.24 -13.12
CA TRP A 165 10.45 4.46 -12.09
C TRP A 165 9.75 3.22 -12.63
N VAL A 166 9.02 3.32 -13.75
CA VAL A 166 8.19 2.22 -14.25
C VAL A 166 8.96 1.27 -15.18
N ARG A 167 9.98 1.75 -15.91
CA ARG A 167 10.75 0.88 -16.84
C ARG A 167 11.41 -0.32 -16.14
N PRO A 168 12.06 -0.17 -14.97
CA PRO A 168 12.62 -1.32 -14.26
C PRO A 168 11.58 -2.41 -13.98
N LEU A 169 10.39 -2.03 -13.52
CA LEU A 169 9.29 -2.95 -13.22
C LEU A 169 8.78 -3.67 -14.49
N MET A 170 8.71 -2.96 -15.62
CA MET A 170 8.35 -3.56 -16.91
C MET A 170 9.42 -4.55 -17.41
N VAL A 171 10.70 -4.25 -17.18
CA VAL A 171 11.81 -5.15 -17.52
C VAL A 171 11.75 -6.41 -16.65
N GLU A 172 11.51 -6.27 -15.35
CA GLU A 172 11.31 -7.40 -14.43
C GLU A 172 10.13 -8.28 -14.85
N LEU A 173 8.98 -7.68 -15.19
CA LEU A 173 7.82 -8.41 -15.70
C LEU A 173 8.15 -9.17 -17.00
N ARG A 174 8.86 -8.52 -17.94
CA ARG A 174 9.31 -9.18 -19.18
C ARG A 174 10.25 -10.35 -18.89
N ALA A 175 11.19 -10.17 -17.96
CA ALA A 175 12.13 -11.22 -17.58
C ALA A 175 11.41 -12.43 -16.96
N GLY A 176 10.42 -12.19 -16.09
CA GLY A 176 9.63 -13.26 -15.46
C GLY A 176 8.70 -14.01 -16.41
N LEU A 177 8.14 -13.34 -17.42
CA LEU A 177 7.23 -13.97 -18.40
C LEU A 177 7.95 -14.59 -19.61
N GLY A 178 9.14 -14.08 -19.94
CA GLY A 178 9.78 -14.29 -21.23
C GLY A 178 9.22 -13.37 -22.32
N GLU A 179 10.06 -13.07 -23.32
CA GLU A 179 9.77 -12.06 -24.34
C GLU A 179 8.52 -12.35 -25.18
N ALA A 180 8.36 -13.58 -25.66
CA ALA A 180 7.22 -13.95 -26.49
C ALA A 180 5.88 -13.79 -25.77
N GLU A 181 5.84 -14.21 -24.50
CA GLU A 181 4.64 -14.09 -23.67
C GLU A 181 4.36 -12.63 -23.29
N PHE A 182 5.38 -11.88 -22.91
CA PHE A 182 5.25 -10.44 -22.62
C PHE A 182 4.64 -9.68 -23.81
N ASN A 183 5.11 -9.97 -25.04
CA ASN A 183 4.57 -9.35 -26.24
C ASN A 183 3.10 -9.72 -26.49
N ARG A 184 2.70 -10.98 -26.24
CA ARG A 184 1.30 -11.42 -26.35
C ARG A 184 0.40 -10.71 -25.33
N VAL A 185 0.87 -10.63 -24.08
CA VAL A 185 0.16 -9.97 -22.98
C VAL A 185 -0.06 -8.48 -23.30
N LYS A 186 0.99 -7.79 -23.76
CA LYS A 186 0.93 -6.39 -24.20
C LYS A 186 -0.10 -6.20 -25.32
N GLN A 187 -0.04 -7.00 -26.37
CA GLN A 187 -0.98 -6.91 -27.50
C GLN A 187 -2.44 -7.11 -27.06
N ARG A 188 -2.68 -8.08 -26.16
CA ARG A 188 -4.00 -8.35 -25.62
C ARG A 188 -4.55 -7.18 -24.81
N TYR A 189 -3.72 -6.57 -23.97
CA TYR A 189 -4.09 -5.38 -23.22
C TYR A 189 -4.41 -4.19 -24.16
N GLU A 190 -3.55 -3.91 -25.13
CA GLU A 190 -3.75 -2.82 -26.09
C GLU A 190 -4.99 -3.02 -26.98
N ALA A 191 -5.31 -4.27 -27.34
CA ALA A 191 -6.53 -4.61 -28.06
C ALA A 191 -7.79 -4.31 -27.21
N GLY A 192 -7.78 -4.72 -25.94
CA GLY A 192 -8.89 -4.43 -25.01
C GLY A 192 -9.15 -2.93 -24.87
N ARG A 193 -8.09 -2.15 -24.62
CA ARG A 193 -8.19 -0.68 -24.47
C ARG A 193 -8.75 0.01 -25.72
N ARG A 194 -8.41 -0.46 -26.93
CA ARG A 194 -8.97 0.09 -28.18
C ARG A 194 -10.45 -0.25 -28.36
N GLY A 195 -10.87 -1.45 -27.93
CA GLY A 195 -12.28 -1.85 -27.94
C GLY A 195 -13.14 -0.96 -27.03
N ASP A 196 -12.66 -0.68 -25.82
CA ASP A 196 -13.37 0.16 -24.85
C ASP A 196 -13.48 1.63 -25.31
N ALA A 197 -12.43 2.15 -25.96
CA ALA A 197 -12.43 3.51 -26.51
C ALA A 197 -13.34 3.67 -27.76
N GLY A 198 -13.53 2.60 -28.54
CA GLY A 198 -14.39 2.60 -29.73
C GLY A 198 -15.88 2.41 -29.43
N ASN A 199 -16.24 1.96 -28.23
CA ASN A 199 -17.62 1.74 -27.79
C ASN A 199 -18.19 2.90 -26.94
N ALA A 200 -17.36 3.91 -26.66
CA ALA A 200 -17.70 5.08 -25.85
C ALA A 200 -17.75 6.40 -26.66
N GLY A 201 -17.70 6.33 -28.00
CA GLY A 201 -17.85 7.45 -28.92
C GLY A 201 -19.02 7.24 -29.87
#